data_AF-A0AA38AKQ0-F1
#
_entry.id   AF-A0AA38AKQ0-F1
#
_cell.length_a   1.000
_cell.length_b   1.000
_cell.length_c   1.000
_cell.angle_alpha   90.00
_cell.angle_beta   90.00
_cell.angle_gamma   90.00
#
_symmetry.space_group_name_H-M   'P 1'
#
loop_
_entity.id
_entity.type
_entity.pdbx_description
1 polymer ?
#
loop_
_entity_poly.entity_id
_entity_poly.type
_entity_poly.pdbx_seq_one_letter_code
_entity_poly.pdbx_strand_id
1 'polypeptide(L)'
;MPNARHCAVATIGVAAAVLAAPTGVAHADPLPDFCGPADVVDNVCTTRLTSVTADAINGTITGTPVVAGTAITLAGQGDAYLKSTGFGDPPPDPIQRWDATIDNVGNLAVDQFDPNWYGNAKSRVFMPRTLNDIATQFPPDVLLVRFTPDGAAPGTFRLVSIQPTPVN
;
A
#
# COMPACT_ATOMS: atom_id res chain seq x y z
N MET A 1 60.23 -14.28 59.09
CA MET A 1 60.86 -13.58 57.94
C MET A 1 60.99 -14.60 56.81
N PRO A 2 60.71 -14.29 55.52
CA PRO A 2 60.18 -13.05 54.88
C PRO A 2 58.72 -13.23 54.36
N ASN A 3 57.85 -12.21 54.39
CA ASN A 3 57.55 -11.17 53.35
C ASN A 3 56.99 -11.77 52.04
N ALA A 4 55.92 -11.30 51.39
CA ALA A 4 55.36 -9.94 51.27
C ALA A 4 53.84 -10.02 50.91
N ARG A 5 52.99 -9.15 51.48
CA ARG A 5 52.28 -8.04 50.80
C ARG A 5 52.22 -8.19 49.28
N HIS A 6 51.02 -8.18 48.69
CA HIS A 6 50.60 -7.30 47.58
C HIS A 6 49.09 -7.44 47.37
N CYS A 7 48.38 -6.32 47.53
CA CYS A 7 47.00 -6.13 47.08
C CYS A 7 46.92 -6.30 45.56
N ALA A 8 45.93 -7.03 45.07
CA ALA A 8 45.51 -6.97 43.68
C ALA A 8 44.00 -6.70 43.64
N VAL A 9 43.66 -5.41 43.61
CA VAL A 9 42.38 -4.93 43.07
C VAL A 9 42.67 -4.60 41.62
N ALA A 10 42.02 -5.28 40.67
CA ALA A 10 42.08 -4.94 39.25
C ALA A 10 40.74 -5.25 38.57
N THR A 11 39.86 -4.25 38.63
CA THR A 11 38.95 -3.77 37.58
C THR A 11 38.30 -4.81 36.64
N ILE A 12 37.00 -5.06 36.86
CA ILE A 12 36.10 -5.59 35.82
C ILE A 12 35.94 -4.49 34.77
N GLY A 13 36.62 -4.64 33.63
CA GLY A 13 36.40 -3.80 32.46
C GLY A 13 35.03 -4.10 31.87
N VAL A 14 34.08 -3.18 31.99
CA VAL A 14 32.82 -3.23 31.25
C VAL A 14 33.15 -2.91 29.79
N ALA A 15 33.16 -3.94 28.94
CA ALA A 15 33.17 -3.74 27.49
C ALA A 15 31.82 -3.13 27.09
N ALA A 16 31.79 -1.81 26.92
CA ALA A 16 30.66 -1.13 26.30
C ALA A 16 30.62 -1.55 24.83
N ALA A 17 29.79 -2.54 24.51
CA ALA A 17 29.42 -2.85 23.15
C ALA A 17 28.65 -1.63 22.60
N VAL A 18 29.34 -0.78 21.84
CA VAL A 18 28.69 0.26 21.04
C VAL A 18 27.94 -0.46 19.93
N LEU A 19 26.67 -0.78 20.19
CA LEU A 19 25.71 -1.10 19.16
C LEU A 19 25.56 0.15 18.28
N ALA A 20 26.36 0.23 17.22
CA ALA A 20 26.10 1.15 16.13
C ALA A 20 24.78 0.71 15.47
N ALA A 21 23.67 1.27 15.95
CA ALA A 21 22.40 1.15 15.27
C ALA A 21 22.58 1.79 13.88
N PRO A 22 22.26 1.11 12.78
CA PRO A 22 22.28 1.74 11.48
C PRO A 22 21.24 2.88 11.49
N THR A 23 21.71 4.12 11.44
CA THR A 23 20.88 5.29 11.11
C THR A 23 20.63 5.29 9.60
N GLY A 24 20.03 4.22 9.09
CA GLY A 24 19.45 4.22 7.77
C GLY A 24 18.16 5.00 7.85
N VAL A 25 18.19 6.28 7.50
CA VAL A 25 16.95 7.02 7.22
C VAL A 25 16.31 6.31 6.03
N ALA A 26 15.23 5.57 6.29
CA ALA A 26 14.38 5.02 5.24
C ALA A 26 13.67 6.20 4.58
N HIS A 27 14.37 6.84 3.64
CA HIS A 27 13.73 7.81 2.76
C HIS A 27 12.80 7.02 1.85
N ALA A 28 11.52 7.39 1.86
CA ALA A 28 10.57 6.87 0.89
C ALA A 28 11.09 7.14 -0.52
N ASP A 29 10.89 6.21 -1.44
CA ASP A 29 11.28 6.43 -2.84
C ASP A 29 10.60 7.71 -3.36
N PRO A 30 11.30 8.58 -4.09
CA PRO A 30 10.69 9.76 -4.66
C PRO A 30 9.51 9.39 -5.56
N LEU A 31 8.56 10.30 -5.73
CA LEU A 31 7.54 10.13 -6.75
C LEU A 31 8.21 9.90 -8.12
N PRO A 32 7.63 9.05 -8.98
CA PRO A 32 8.16 8.86 -10.33
C PRO A 32 8.23 10.16 -11.12
N ASP A 33 9.21 10.32 -12.00
CA ASP A 33 9.42 11.55 -12.78
C ASP A 33 8.22 11.94 -13.66
N PHE A 34 7.36 10.98 -14.02
CA PHE A 34 6.14 11.25 -14.79
C PHE A 34 5.07 11.98 -13.96
N CYS A 35 5.16 11.96 -12.64
CA CYS A 35 4.30 12.71 -11.73
C CYS A 35 4.73 14.19 -11.77
N GLY A 36 4.39 14.86 -12.86
CA GLY A 36 4.68 16.28 -13.05
C GLY A 36 3.84 17.18 -12.12
N PRO A 37 4.19 18.48 -12.01
CA PRO A 37 3.51 19.40 -11.09
C PRO A 37 2.01 19.55 -11.31
N ALA A 38 1.50 19.26 -12.52
CA ALA A 38 0.08 19.32 -12.85
C ALA A 38 -0.71 18.13 -12.25
N ASP A 39 -0.04 16.99 -12.05
CA ASP A 39 -0.65 15.73 -11.61
C ASP A 39 -0.36 15.43 -10.13
N VAL A 40 0.40 16.31 -9.47
CA VAL A 40 0.80 16.20 -8.06
C VAL A 40 0.16 17.31 -7.24
N VAL A 41 -0.66 16.91 -6.27
CA VAL A 41 -1.21 17.81 -5.23
C VAL A 41 -0.87 17.22 -3.88
N ASP A 42 -0.28 18.01 -2.98
CA ASP A 42 0.13 17.57 -1.64
C ASP A 42 1.01 16.30 -1.63
N ASN A 43 1.93 16.19 -2.60
CA ASN A 43 2.80 15.01 -2.79
C ASN A 43 2.03 13.72 -3.12
N VAL A 44 0.81 13.85 -3.65
CA VAL A 44 0.00 12.75 -4.17
C VAL A 44 -0.06 12.83 -5.68
N CYS A 45 0.48 11.83 -6.36
CA CYS A 45 0.42 11.71 -7.80
C CYS A 45 -0.89 11.05 -8.23
N THR A 46 -1.51 11.57 -9.29
CA THR A 46 -2.72 11.03 -9.89
C THR A 46 -2.44 10.56 -11.31
N THR A 47 -2.82 9.32 -11.66
CA THR A 47 -2.67 8.82 -13.04
C THR A 47 -3.71 7.74 -13.36
N ARG A 48 -3.96 7.52 -14.65
CA ARG A 48 -4.67 6.34 -15.15
C ARG A 48 -3.67 5.21 -15.43
N LEU A 49 -4.13 3.97 -15.39
CA LEU A 49 -3.34 2.77 -15.70
C LEU A 49 -3.82 2.12 -17.02
N THR A 50 -2.88 1.87 -17.93
CA THR A 50 -3.12 1.21 -19.24
C THR A 50 -3.19 -0.31 -19.13
N SER A 51 -2.46 -0.89 -18.19
CA SER A 51 -2.45 -2.31 -17.90
C SER A 51 -2.27 -2.53 -16.40
N VAL A 52 -2.81 -3.64 -15.92
CA VAL A 52 -2.90 -3.98 -14.50
C VAL A 52 -2.63 -5.46 -14.31
N THR A 53 -1.78 -5.78 -13.35
CA THR A 53 -1.61 -7.12 -12.79
C THR A 53 -1.78 -7.07 -11.27
N ALA A 54 -2.20 -8.18 -10.68
CA ALA A 54 -2.45 -8.29 -9.25
C ALA A 54 -1.57 -9.37 -8.63
N ASP A 55 -1.01 -9.07 -7.45
CA ASP A 55 -0.36 -10.05 -6.60
C ASP A 55 -1.29 -10.38 -5.42
N ALA A 56 -1.91 -11.55 -5.48
CA ALA A 56 -2.82 -12.02 -4.44
C ALA A 56 -2.13 -12.36 -3.11
N ILE A 57 -0.82 -12.63 -3.13
CA ILE A 57 -0.05 -12.99 -1.94
C ILE A 57 0.24 -11.72 -1.14
N ASN A 58 0.81 -10.72 -1.83
CA ASN A 58 1.20 -9.46 -1.20
C ASN A 58 0.05 -8.45 -1.10
N GLY A 59 -1.05 -8.66 -1.85
CA GLY A 59 -2.17 -7.73 -1.91
C GLY A 59 -1.84 -6.43 -2.63
N THR A 60 -0.88 -6.48 -3.56
CA THR A 60 -0.44 -5.34 -4.35
C THR A 60 -1.05 -5.39 -5.75
N ILE A 61 -1.06 -4.22 -6.39
CA ILE A 61 -1.47 -4.03 -7.77
C ILE A 61 -0.32 -3.36 -8.50
N THR A 62 0.11 -3.95 -9.61
CA THR A 62 1.15 -3.37 -10.46
C THR A 62 0.49 -2.89 -11.75
N GLY A 63 0.75 -1.66 -12.14
CA GLY A 63 0.18 -1.13 -13.38
C GLY A 63 1.09 -0.14 -14.08
N THR A 64 0.88 -0.01 -15.38
CA THR A 64 1.63 0.93 -16.24
C THR A 64 0.84 2.22 -16.41
N PRO A 65 1.34 3.37 -15.93
CA PRO A 65 0.68 4.66 -16.11
C PRO A 65 0.47 5.01 -17.59
N VAL A 66 -0.60 5.73 -17.94
CA VAL A 66 -0.83 6.21 -19.32
C VAL A 66 0.31 7.07 -19.83
N VAL A 67 0.84 7.92 -18.95
CA VAL A 67 1.90 8.88 -19.26
C VAL A 67 3.31 8.28 -19.22
N ALA A 68 3.48 7.04 -18.75
CA ALA A 68 4.78 6.44 -18.52
C ALA A 68 4.82 4.94 -18.85
N GLY A 69 5.82 4.51 -19.61
CA GLY A 69 5.99 3.09 -19.96
C GLY A 69 6.47 2.19 -18.82
N THR A 70 6.86 2.75 -17.68
CA THR A 70 7.38 2.00 -16.53
C THR A 70 6.27 1.66 -15.55
N ALA A 71 6.13 0.38 -15.23
CA ALA A 71 5.15 -0.08 -14.25
C ALA A 71 5.49 0.38 -12.83
N ILE A 72 4.44 0.68 -12.06
CA ILE A 72 4.53 1.01 -10.63
C ILE A 72 3.77 -0.04 -9.82
N THR A 73 4.27 -0.35 -8.63
CA THR A 73 3.58 -1.23 -7.68
C THR A 73 2.90 -0.38 -6.61
N LEU A 74 1.63 -0.65 -6.37
CA LEU A 74 0.78 0.09 -5.44
C LEU A 74 0.22 -0.87 -4.38
N ALA A 75 0.10 -0.39 -3.14
CA ALA A 75 -0.50 -1.11 -2.03
C ALA A 75 -1.39 -0.19 -1.20
N GLY A 76 -2.55 -0.68 -0.76
CA GLY A 76 -3.52 0.12 -0.03
C GLY A 76 -4.40 -0.71 0.89
N GLN A 77 -4.91 -0.05 1.93
CA GLN A 77 -5.97 -0.60 2.76
C GLN A 77 -7.33 -0.43 2.06
N GLY A 78 -8.35 -1.13 2.55
CA GLY A 78 -9.67 -1.18 1.91
C GLY A 78 -10.37 0.17 1.74
N ASP A 79 -10.02 1.18 2.55
CA ASP A 79 -10.52 2.55 2.47
C ASP A 79 -10.02 3.34 1.25
N ALA A 80 -8.87 2.94 0.68
CA ALA A 80 -8.40 3.52 -0.58
C ALA A 80 -9.27 3.09 -1.79
N TYR A 81 -10.05 2.01 -1.67
CA TYR A 81 -10.84 1.46 -2.76
C TYR A 81 -12.21 2.14 -2.82
N LEU A 82 -12.46 2.87 -3.91
CA LEU A 82 -13.67 3.66 -4.08
C LEU A 82 -14.60 3.01 -5.10
N LYS A 83 -15.91 3.19 -4.90
CA LYS A 83 -16.92 2.79 -5.91
C LYS A 83 -16.70 3.52 -7.22
N SER A 84 -17.05 2.85 -8.30
CA SER A 84 -17.00 3.38 -9.66
C SER A 84 -17.89 4.61 -9.83
N THR A 85 -17.54 5.50 -10.75
CA THR A 85 -18.35 6.67 -11.10
C THR A 85 -18.32 6.94 -12.60
N GLY A 86 -19.37 7.59 -13.12
CA GLY A 86 -19.43 8.07 -14.49
C GLY A 86 -19.82 7.03 -15.55
N PHE A 87 -19.94 5.75 -15.19
CA PHE A 87 -20.45 4.73 -16.10
C PHE A 87 -21.96 4.85 -16.34
N GLY A 88 -22.44 4.34 -17.48
CA GLY A 88 -23.87 4.20 -17.77
C GLY A 88 -24.55 3.15 -16.89
N ASP A 89 -25.86 3.00 -17.05
CA ASP A 89 -26.69 2.04 -16.31
C ASP A 89 -27.22 0.94 -17.24
N PRO A 90 -26.79 -0.34 -17.09
CA PRO A 90 -25.82 -0.83 -16.11
C PRO A 90 -24.35 -0.59 -16.55
N PRO A 91 -23.41 -0.48 -15.60
CA PRO A 91 -21.98 -0.44 -15.92
C PRO A 91 -21.48 -1.82 -16.39
N PRO A 92 -20.28 -1.93 -16.99
CA PRO A 92 -19.73 -3.22 -17.40
C PRO A 92 -19.59 -4.23 -16.24
N ASP A 93 -19.72 -5.53 -16.51
CA ASP A 93 -19.75 -6.58 -15.48
C ASP A 93 -18.59 -6.56 -14.47
N PRO A 94 -17.31 -6.32 -14.85
CA PRO A 94 -16.24 -6.19 -13.87
C PRO A 94 -16.43 -5.00 -12.92
N ILE A 95 -16.98 -3.90 -13.43
CA ILE A 95 -17.26 -2.69 -12.65
C ILE A 95 -18.40 -2.92 -11.66
N GLN A 96 -19.45 -3.62 -12.09
CA GLN A 96 -20.53 -4.05 -11.19
C GLN A 96 -20.00 -4.92 -10.04
N ARG A 97 -19.14 -5.90 -10.34
CA ARG A 97 -18.53 -6.77 -9.31
C ARG A 97 -17.64 -6.01 -8.35
N TRP A 98 -16.88 -5.04 -8.85
CA TRP A 98 -16.07 -4.13 -8.03
C TRP A 98 -16.95 -3.39 -7.01
N ASP A 99 -18.02 -2.74 -7.48
CA ASP A 99 -18.93 -1.97 -6.62
C ASP A 99 -19.66 -2.86 -5.62
N ALA A 100 -20.16 -4.01 -6.08
CA ALA A 100 -20.82 -4.99 -5.21
C ALA A 100 -19.87 -5.52 -4.12
N THR A 101 -18.59 -5.72 -4.44
CA THR A 101 -17.59 -6.16 -3.45
C THR A 101 -17.38 -5.10 -2.37
N ILE A 102 -17.28 -3.82 -2.76
CA ILE A 102 -17.16 -2.71 -1.82
C ILE A 102 -18.41 -2.60 -0.95
N ASP A 103 -19.61 -2.67 -1.52
CA ASP A 103 -20.87 -2.57 -0.77
C ASP A 103 -21.03 -3.69 0.25
N ASN A 104 -20.71 -4.93 -0.16
CA ASN A 104 -20.87 -6.12 0.67
C ASN A 104 -19.82 -6.24 1.79
N VAL A 105 -18.60 -5.75 1.56
CA VAL A 105 -17.48 -5.97 2.50
C VAL A 105 -17.06 -4.70 3.24
N GLY A 106 -17.06 -3.54 2.56
CA GLY A 106 -16.57 -2.27 3.11
C GLY A 106 -17.35 -1.80 4.34
N ASN A 107 -18.64 -2.16 4.41
CA ASN A 107 -19.56 -1.74 5.48
C ASN A 107 -19.72 -2.76 6.61
N LEU A 108 -18.97 -3.88 6.59
CA LEU A 108 -19.07 -4.88 7.65
C LEU A 108 -18.63 -4.29 9.00
N ALA A 109 -19.44 -4.55 10.04
CA ALA A 109 -19.18 -4.11 11.40
C ALA A 109 -17.94 -4.82 11.96
N VAL A 110 -16.98 -4.04 12.41
CA VAL A 110 -15.73 -4.53 13.04
C VAL A 110 -15.64 -4.14 14.51
N ASP A 111 -16.77 -3.73 15.08
CA ASP A 111 -16.89 -3.43 16.50
C ASP A 111 -16.75 -4.72 17.31
N GLN A 112 -15.91 -4.70 18.34
CA GLN A 112 -15.56 -5.88 19.14
C GLN A 112 -16.75 -6.53 19.87
N PHE A 113 -17.89 -5.83 19.99
CA PHE A 113 -19.11 -6.36 20.61
C PHE A 113 -20.01 -7.10 19.60
N ASP A 114 -19.77 -7.00 18.29
CA ASP A 114 -20.42 -7.85 17.28
C ASP A 114 -19.82 -9.27 17.36
N PRO A 115 -20.60 -10.34 17.62
CA PRO A 115 -20.07 -11.70 17.66
C PRO A 115 -19.36 -12.14 16.36
N ASN A 116 -19.61 -11.48 15.23
CA ASN A 116 -18.98 -11.74 13.94
C ASN A 116 -17.78 -10.82 13.64
N TRP A 117 -17.38 -9.94 14.58
CA TRP A 117 -16.38 -8.88 14.35
C TRP A 117 -15.08 -9.39 13.72
N TYR A 118 -14.60 -10.56 14.18
CA TYR A 118 -13.34 -11.11 13.71
C TYR A 118 -13.44 -11.56 12.24
N GLY A 119 -14.55 -12.23 11.88
CA GLY A 119 -14.81 -12.62 10.49
C GLY A 119 -14.96 -11.40 9.58
N ASN A 120 -15.70 -10.39 10.04
CA ASN A 120 -15.90 -9.15 9.32
C ASN A 120 -14.58 -8.38 9.10
N ALA A 121 -13.76 -8.26 10.15
CA ALA A 121 -12.45 -7.63 10.08
C ALA A 121 -11.55 -8.36 9.08
N LYS A 122 -11.54 -9.70 9.12
CA LYS A 122 -10.77 -10.50 8.17
C LYS A 122 -11.21 -10.27 6.72
N SER A 123 -12.52 -10.26 6.46
CA SER A 123 -13.06 -9.96 5.14
C SER A 123 -12.63 -8.58 4.63
N ARG A 124 -12.69 -7.56 5.49
CA ARG A 124 -12.24 -6.20 5.14
C ARG A 124 -10.74 -6.12 4.84
N VAL A 125 -9.91 -6.83 5.61
CA VAL A 125 -8.45 -6.87 5.39
C VAL A 125 -8.09 -7.53 4.06
N PHE A 126 -8.86 -8.54 3.61
CA PHE A 126 -8.59 -9.24 2.35
C PHE A 126 -9.31 -8.66 1.14
N MET A 127 -10.26 -7.74 1.32
CA MET A 127 -11.00 -7.08 0.24
C MET A 127 -10.09 -6.49 -0.86
N PRO A 128 -8.96 -5.80 -0.54
CA PRO A 128 -8.04 -5.30 -1.57
C PRO A 128 -7.58 -6.35 -2.58
N ARG A 129 -7.37 -7.61 -2.15
CA ARG A 129 -6.91 -8.68 -3.03
C ARG A 129 -7.97 -9.04 -4.07
N THR A 130 -9.22 -9.18 -3.64
CA THR A 130 -10.35 -9.44 -4.53
C THR A 130 -10.56 -8.28 -5.51
N LEU A 131 -10.48 -7.04 -5.02
CA LEU A 131 -10.62 -5.87 -5.86
C LEU A 131 -9.48 -5.74 -6.88
N ASN A 132 -8.23 -6.03 -6.49
CA ASN A 132 -7.09 -6.05 -7.42
C ASN A 132 -7.27 -7.10 -8.52
N ASP A 133 -7.77 -8.30 -8.18
CA ASP A 133 -8.05 -9.35 -9.16
C ASP A 133 -9.14 -8.92 -10.16
N ILE A 134 -10.21 -8.28 -9.67
CA ILE A 134 -11.26 -7.70 -10.53
C ILE A 134 -10.66 -6.61 -11.44
N ALA A 135 -9.77 -5.77 -10.93
CA ALA A 135 -9.17 -4.68 -11.69
C ALA A 135 -8.34 -5.14 -12.89
N THR A 136 -7.78 -6.36 -12.86
CA THR A 136 -7.06 -6.94 -14.02
C THR A 136 -7.97 -7.14 -15.24
N GLN A 137 -9.29 -7.13 -15.05
CA GLN A 137 -10.29 -7.34 -16.11
C GLN A 137 -10.81 -6.02 -16.69
N PHE A 138 -10.36 -4.88 -16.18
CA PHE A 138 -10.79 -3.58 -16.69
C PHE A 138 -10.13 -3.28 -18.04
N PRO A 139 -10.83 -2.59 -18.95
CA PRO A 139 -10.19 -2.01 -20.13
C PRO A 139 -9.04 -1.06 -19.73
N PRO A 140 -8.08 -0.82 -20.64
CA PRO A 140 -7.07 0.21 -20.45
C PRO A 140 -7.69 1.56 -20.06
N ASP A 141 -6.96 2.31 -19.25
CA ASP A 141 -7.21 3.71 -18.89
C ASP A 141 -8.44 3.94 -18.02
N VAL A 142 -9.19 2.88 -17.67
CA VAL A 142 -10.36 2.96 -16.80
C VAL A 142 -9.98 3.20 -15.33
N LEU A 143 -8.85 2.65 -14.89
CA LEU A 143 -8.48 2.69 -13.48
C LEU A 143 -7.70 3.96 -13.16
N LEU A 144 -8.32 4.87 -12.41
CA LEU A 144 -7.69 6.08 -11.89
C LEU A 144 -7.11 5.79 -10.50
N VAL A 145 -5.83 6.06 -10.32
CA VAL A 145 -5.11 5.85 -9.06
C VAL A 145 -4.52 7.14 -8.55
N ARG A 146 -4.51 7.28 -7.23
CA ARG A 146 -3.80 8.33 -6.49
C ARG A 146 -2.87 7.66 -5.50
N PHE A 147 -1.61 8.07 -5.47
CA PHE A 147 -0.60 7.42 -4.64
C PHE A 147 0.49 8.39 -4.18
N THR A 148 1.21 7.99 -3.14
CA THR A 148 2.31 8.72 -2.51
C THR A 148 3.46 7.74 -2.25
N PRO A 149 4.71 8.22 -2.12
CA PRO A 149 5.81 7.42 -1.59
C PRO A 149 5.44 6.68 -0.31
N ASP A 150 5.91 5.44 -0.18
CA ASP A 150 5.84 4.67 1.06
C ASP A 150 7.24 4.51 1.67
N GLY A 151 7.45 5.13 2.84
CA GLY A 151 8.72 5.01 3.57
C GLY A 151 8.91 3.65 4.25
N ALA A 152 7.84 2.87 4.39
CA ALA A 152 7.90 1.54 5.02
C ALA A 152 8.17 0.41 4.02
N ALA A 153 7.94 0.64 2.72
CA ALA A 153 8.04 -0.38 1.68
C ALA A 153 8.74 0.16 0.42
N PRO A 154 10.08 0.06 0.33
CA PRO A 154 10.81 0.45 -0.88
C PRO A 154 10.26 -0.25 -2.14
N GLY A 155 10.20 0.46 -3.25
CA GLY A 155 9.68 -0.04 -4.53
C GLY A 155 8.15 -0.21 -4.59
N THR A 156 7.42 0.20 -3.55
CA THR A 156 5.96 0.19 -3.51
C THR A 156 5.45 1.58 -3.13
N PHE A 157 4.43 2.06 -3.85
CA PHE A 157 3.75 3.29 -3.48
C PHE A 157 2.50 2.98 -2.67
N ARG A 158 2.20 3.84 -1.70
CA ARG A 158 0.98 3.76 -0.91
C ARG A 158 -0.18 4.33 -1.71
N LEU A 159 -1.22 3.54 -1.92
CA LEU A 159 -2.50 3.99 -2.47
C LEU A 159 -3.14 4.99 -1.50
N VAL A 160 -3.49 6.14 -2.06
CA VAL A 160 -4.40 7.11 -1.45
C VAL A 160 -5.82 6.83 -1.92
N SER A 161 -6.00 6.54 -3.22
CA SER A 161 -7.27 6.04 -3.74
C SER A 161 -7.11 5.25 -5.03
N ILE A 162 -8.05 4.36 -5.31
CA ILE A 162 -8.18 3.61 -6.56
C ILE A 162 -9.67 3.56 -6.94
N GLN A 163 -9.98 4.02 -8.15
CA GLN A 163 -11.37 4.19 -8.59
C GLN A 163 -11.52 3.89 -10.09
N PRO A 164 -12.44 2.99 -10.47
CA PRO A 164 -12.82 2.84 -11.87
C PRO A 164 -13.63 4.05 -12.34
N THR A 165 -13.20 4.67 -13.45
CA THR A 165 -13.92 5.77 -14.11
C THR A 165 -13.73 5.66 -15.63
N PRO A 166 -14.75 5.92 -16.47
CA PRO A 166 -14.58 5.86 -17.92
C PRO A 166 -13.60 6.92 -18.41
N VAL A 167 -13.02 6.68 -19.59
CA VAL A 167 -12.27 7.67 -20.36
C VAL A 167 -13.31 8.50 -21.11
N ASN A 168 -13.34 9.82 -20.87
CA ASN A 168 -14.20 10.74 -21.60
C ASN A 168 -13.57 11.13 -22.94
#